data_AF-A0A9D2U1I8-F1
#
_entry.id   AF-A0A9D2U1I8-F1
#
_cell.length_a   1.000
_cell.length_b   1.000
_cell.length_c   1.000
_cell.angle_alpha   90.00
_cell.angle_beta   90.00
_cell.angle_gamma   90.00
#
_symmetry.space_group_name_H-M   'P 1'
#
loop_
_entity.id
_entity.type
_entity.pdbx_description
1 polymer ?
#
loop_
_entity_poly.entity_id
_entity_poly.type
_entity_poly.pdbx_seq_one_letter_code
_entity_poly.pdbx_strand_id
1 'polypeptide(L)'
;MGDECSKIILNTKGGNEAGVDRALIDFLHYVEKSSEENVPEDCDERLKHLHKKIHQIKMSEEIGVSYMKMEERDRLIRDEGLRRGKAEGRAEGRAEGEARLVGVIRKKVSKSVSAADIADWLETGREEVERTIELLGAHPDWTDLQVAEELLRQETPSEEQE
;
A
#
# COMPACT_ATOMS: atom_id res chain seq x y z
N MET A 1 45.02 -7.80 -2.25
CA MET A 1 44.61 -8.66 -3.38
C MET A 1 43.40 -8.01 -4.00
N GLY A 2 43.56 -7.41 -5.18
CA GLY A 2 42.47 -6.77 -5.90
C GLY A 2 41.86 -7.78 -6.85
N ASP A 3 40.58 -8.09 -6.68
CA ASP A 3 39.85 -8.89 -7.67
C ASP A 3 39.70 -8.07 -8.94
N GLU A 4 40.32 -8.52 -10.03
CA GLU A 4 40.18 -7.95 -11.36
C GLU A 4 38.75 -8.20 -11.89
N CYS A 5 37.79 -7.34 -11.50
CA CYS A 5 36.44 -7.37 -12.04
C CYS A 5 36.41 -6.68 -13.41
N SER A 6 36.23 -7.46 -14.48
CA SER A 6 35.94 -6.94 -15.81
C SER A 6 34.44 -6.71 -15.97
N LYS A 7 34.05 -5.48 -16.36
CA LYS A 7 32.66 -5.12 -16.69
C LYS A 7 32.53 -4.93 -18.20
N ILE A 8 31.58 -5.63 -18.81
CA ILE A 8 31.23 -5.49 -20.23
C ILE A 8 29.80 -4.93 -20.29
N ILE A 9 29.61 -3.87 -21.06
CA ILE A 9 28.29 -3.26 -21.33
C ILE A 9 27.97 -3.50 -22.80
N LEU A 10 26.85 -4.18 -23.06
CA LEU A 10 26.35 -4.45 -24.40
C LEU A 10 25.04 -3.70 -24.61
N ASN A 11 24.82 -3.18 -25.82
CA ASN A 11 23.60 -2.48 -26.19
C ASN A 11 22.80 -3.30 -27.21
N THR A 12 21.57 -3.67 -26.87
CA THR A 12 20.67 -4.46 -27.73
C THR A 12 20.12 -3.67 -28.92
N LYS A 13 20.28 -2.34 -28.93
CA LYS A 13 19.86 -1.42 -30.01
C LYS A 13 21.03 -0.81 -30.77
N GLY A 14 22.23 -1.38 -30.63
CA GLY A 14 23.39 -0.94 -31.41
C GLY A 14 23.18 -1.21 -32.90
N GLY A 15 23.48 -0.24 -33.76
CA GLY A 15 23.45 -0.40 -35.22
C GLY A 15 24.80 -0.75 -35.85
N ASN A 16 25.81 -1.10 -35.04
CA ASN A 16 27.13 -1.44 -35.54
C ASN A 16 27.20 -2.92 -35.91
N GLU A 17 26.98 -3.22 -37.18
CA GLU A 17 27.10 -4.56 -37.75
C GLU A 17 28.51 -4.86 -38.26
N ALA A 18 29.35 -3.82 -38.45
CA ALA A 18 30.70 -3.97 -38.98
C ALA A 18 31.69 -4.39 -37.90
N GLY A 19 32.29 -5.58 -38.07
CA GLY A 19 33.33 -6.10 -37.18
C GLY A 19 32.81 -6.76 -35.89
N VAL A 20 31.51 -7.04 -35.82
CA VAL A 20 30.87 -7.79 -34.73
C VAL A 20 30.44 -9.16 -35.25
N ASP A 21 30.64 -10.20 -34.45
CA ASP A 21 30.18 -11.55 -34.80
C ASP A 21 28.66 -11.59 -34.93
N ARG A 22 28.17 -12.20 -36.02
CA ARG A 22 26.74 -12.38 -36.29
C ARG A 22 26.05 -13.12 -35.14
N ALA A 23 26.73 -14.08 -34.50
CA ALA A 23 26.17 -14.78 -33.35
C ALA A 23 25.84 -13.85 -32.16
N LEU A 24 26.67 -12.82 -31.94
CA LEU A 24 26.41 -11.82 -30.90
C LEU A 24 25.29 -10.86 -31.32
N ILE A 25 25.24 -10.47 -32.59
CA ILE A 25 24.16 -9.63 -33.15
C ILE A 25 22.80 -10.33 -33.00
N ASP A 26 22.70 -11.59 -33.45
CA ASP A 26 21.48 -12.40 -33.37
C ASP A 26 21.03 -12.57 -31.90
N PHE A 27 21.98 -12.85 -30.99
CA PHE A 27 21.68 -12.93 -29.56
C PHE A 27 21.14 -11.61 -29.00
N LEU A 28 21.76 -10.47 -29.32
CA LEU A 28 21.31 -9.16 -28.83
C LEU A 28 19.93 -8.80 -29.35
N HIS A 29 19.61 -9.10 -30.62
CA HIS A 29 18.26 -8.94 -31.16
C HIS A 29 17.24 -9.84 -30.47
N TYR A 30 17.62 -11.08 -30.16
CA TYR A 30 16.75 -12.01 -29.44
C TYR A 30 16.49 -11.60 -27.97
N VAL A 31 17.49 -11.02 -27.30
CA VAL A 31 17.32 -10.47 -25.95
C VAL A 31 16.35 -9.29 -25.94
N GLU A 32 16.38 -8.44 -26.97
CA GLU A 32 15.40 -7.35 -27.13
C GLU A 32 13.98 -7.89 -27.35
N LYS A 33 13.84 -8.89 -28.23
CA LYS A 33 12.54 -9.52 -28.53
C LYS A 33 12.71 -11.03 -28.69
N SER A 34 12.34 -11.77 -27.65
CA SER A 34 12.52 -13.23 -27.58
C SER A 34 11.36 -13.97 -28.28
N SER A 35 11.35 -13.91 -29.61
CA SER A 35 10.35 -14.51 -30.51
C SER A 35 10.97 -15.46 -31.52
N GLU A 36 10.16 -16.32 -32.14
CA GLU A 36 10.57 -17.24 -33.22
C GLU A 36 11.18 -16.48 -34.41
N GLU A 37 10.61 -15.32 -34.77
CA GLU A 37 11.12 -14.42 -35.83
C GLU A 37 12.58 -13.99 -35.64
N ASN A 38 13.07 -13.97 -34.40
CA ASN A 38 14.42 -13.55 -34.04
C ASN A 38 15.35 -14.73 -33.76
N VAL A 39 15.01 -15.92 -34.27
CA VAL A 39 15.87 -17.10 -34.27
C VAL A 39 16.04 -17.58 -35.72
N PRO A 40 16.97 -16.98 -36.49
CA PRO A 40 17.27 -17.42 -37.85
C PRO A 40 17.67 -18.91 -37.90
N GLU A 41 17.35 -19.61 -38.99
CA GLU A 41 17.73 -21.03 -39.13
C GLU A 41 19.25 -21.24 -39.08
N ASP A 42 20.02 -20.27 -39.57
CA ASP A 42 21.48 -20.27 -39.64
C ASP A 42 22.16 -19.64 -38.41
N CYS A 43 21.42 -19.31 -37.35
CA CYS A 43 21.99 -18.76 -36.12
C CYS A 43 22.70 -19.81 -35.25
N ASP A 44 23.46 -19.34 -34.26
CA ASP A 44 24.21 -20.19 -33.32
C ASP A 44 23.29 -21.16 -32.55
N GLU A 45 23.72 -22.42 -32.42
CA GLU A 45 22.98 -23.47 -31.71
C GLU A 45 22.70 -23.12 -30.24
N ARG A 46 23.54 -22.29 -29.60
CA ARG A 46 23.29 -21.78 -28.25
C ARG A 46 22.05 -20.90 -28.20
N LEU A 47 21.81 -20.11 -29.23
CA LEU A 47 20.63 -19.26 -29.34
C LEU A 47 19.36 -20.10 -29.52
N LYS A 48 19.41 -21.12 -30.38
CA LYS A 48 18.30 -22.08 -30.55
C LYS A 48 17.98 -22.83 -29.25
N HIS A 49 19.01 -23.28 -28.54
CA HIS A 49 18.84 -23.95 -27.24
C HIS A 49 18.25 -23.02 -26.18
N LEU A 50 18.71 -21.77 -26.13
CA LEU A 50 18.12 -20.75 -25.27
C LEU A 50 16.64 -20.53 -25.59
N HIS A 51 16.30 -20.40 -26.87
CA HIS A 51 14.92 -20.24 -27.31
C HIS A 51 14.05 -21.41 -26.85
N LYS A 52 14.51 -22.65 -27.04
CA LYS A 52 13.78 -23.85 -26.61
C LYS A 52 13.51 -23.84 -25.10
N LYS A 53 14.48 -23.45 -24.28
CA LYS A 53 14.29 -23.33 -22.83
C LYS A 53 13.26 -22.26 -22.47
N ILE A 54 13.34 -21.08 -23.10
CA ILE A 54 12.38 -20.00 -22.89
C ILE A 54 10.98 -20.45 -23.31
N HIS A 55 10.85 -21.16 -24.42
CA HIS A 55 9.57 -21.71 -24.89
C HIS A 55 8.99 -22.71 -23.87
N GLN A 56 9.80 -23.63 -23.35
CA GLN A 56 9.38 -24.57 -22.30
C GLN A 56 8.92 -23.86 -21.03
N ILE A 57 9.62 -22.80 -20.61
CA ILE A 57 9.25 -21.98 -19.45
C ILE A 57 7.91 -21.29 -19.70
N LYS A 58 7.73 -20.67 -20.88
CA LYS A 58 6.49 -19.99 -21.27
C LYS A 58 5.28 -20.93 -21.35
N MET A 59 5.51 -22.19 -21.75
CA MET A 59 4.48 -23.22 -21.86
C MET A 59 4.31 -24.05 -20.57
N SER A 60 5.12 -23.81 -19.54
CA SER A 60 5.03 -24.56 -18.29
C SER A 60 3.79 -24.12 -17.50
N GLU A 61 2.81 -25.02 -17.41
CA GLU A 61 1.60 -24.81 -16.60
C GLU A 61 1.95 -24.58 -15.13
N GLU A 62 2.96 -25.26 -14.59
CA GLU A 62 3.41 -25.09 -13.20
C GLU A 62 3.88 -23.64 -12.95
N ILE A 63 4.67 -23.11 -13.88
CA ILE A 63 5.14 -21.72 -13.81
C ILE A 63 3.95 -20.76 -13.95
N GLY A 64 3.03 -21.03 -14.87
CA GLY A 64 1.78 -20.27 -15.01
C GLY A 64 0.95 -20.22 -13.72
N VAL A 65 0.75 -21.37 -13.06
CA VAL A 65 0.04 -21.47 -11.78
C VAL A 65 0.78 -20.70 -10.68
N SER A 66 2.11 -20.78 -10.64
CA SER A 66 2.90 -19.99 -9.68
C SER A 66 2.71 -18.49 -9.88
N TYR A 67 2.70 -18.02 -11.14
CA TYR A 67 2.43 -16.63 -11.46
C TYR A 67 1.01 -16.20 -11.04
N MET A 68 -0.01 -17.01 -11.35
CA MET A 68 -1.40 -16.71 -10.95
C MET A 68 -1.56 -16.61 -9.42
N LYS A 69 -0.94 -17.53 -8.67
CA LYS A 69 -0.95 -17.48 -7.20
C LYS A 69 -0.26 -16.24 -6.64
N MET A 70 0.85 -15.84 -7.25
CA MET A 70 1.58 -14.64 -6.85
C MET A 70 0.74 -13.39 -7.12
N GLU A 71 0.11 -13.29 -8.30
CA GLU A 71 -0.77 -12.19 -8.66
C GLU A 71 -2.00 -12.11 -7.73
N GLU A 72 -2.63 -13.26 -7.42
CA GLU A 72 -3.74 -13.34 -6.48
C GLU A 72 -3.33 -12.85 -5.09
N ARG A 73 -2.17 -13.30 -4.59
CA ARG A 73 -1.62 -12.85 -3.31
C ARG A 73 -1.37 -11.34 -3.30
N ASP A 74 -0.75 -10.80 -4.34
CA ASP A 74 -0.46 -9.36 -4.45
C ASP A 74 -1.74 -8.53 -4.50
N ARG A 75 -2.79 -9.05 -5.17
CA ARG A 75 -4.11 -8.44 -5.17
C ARG A 75 -4.73 -8.44 -3.77
N LEU A 76 -4.71 -9.57 -3.07
CA LEU A 76 -5.26 -9.67 -1.71
C LEU A 76 -4.57 -8.71 -0.74
N ILE A 77 -3.23 -8.62 -0.80
CA ILE A 77 -2.45 -7.68 0.02
C ILE A 77 -2.85 -6.24 -0.28
N ARG A 78 -3.01 -5.88 -1.56
CA ARG A 78 -3.41 -4.53 -1.97
C ARG A 78 -4.83 -4.19 -1.50
N ASP A 79 -5.77 -5.10 -1.68
CA ASP A 79 -7.17 -4.90 -1.29
C ASP A 79 -7.31 -4.81 0.23
N GLU A 80 -6.58 -5.64 0.98
CA GLU A 80 -6.53 -5.57 2.45
C GLU A 80 -5.91 -4.26 2.92
N GLY A 81 -4.79 -3.84 2.32
CA GLY A 81 -4.14 -2.56 2.63
C GLY A 81 -5.07 -1.37 2.39
N LEU A 82 -5.81 -1.38 1.28
CA LEU A 82 -6.81 -0.34 0.99
C LEU A 82 -7.96 -0.36 2.00
N ARG A 83 -8.45 -1.55 2.39
CA ARG A 83 -9.51 -1.69 3.39
C ARG A 83 -9.07 -1.16 4.75
N ARG A 84 -7.88 -1.55 5.21
CA ARG A 84 -7.30 -1.09 6.49
C ARG A 84 -7.09 0.42 6.48
N GLY A 85 -6.43 0.96 5.45
CA GLY A 85 -6.20 2.41 5.34
C GLY A 85 -7.50 3.23 5.29
N LYS A 86 -8.56 2.73 4.63
CA LYS A 86 -9.89 3.37 4.68
C LYS A 86 -10.55 3.27 6.05
N ALA A 87 -10.37 2.17 6.78
CA ALA A 87 -10.91 2.01 8.12
C ALA A 87 -10.19 2.92 9.11
N GLU A 88 -8.86 2.91 9.10
CA GLU A 88 -7.99 3.76 9.91
C GLU A 88 -8.27 5.25 9.64
N GLY A 89 -8.26 5.69 8.38
CA GLY A 89 -8.54 7.10 8.05
C GLY A 89 -9.95 7.56 8.43
N ARG A 90 -10.95 6.66 8.44
CA ARG A 90 -12.29 6.97 8.97
C ARG A 90 -12.31 7.03 10.49
N ALA A 91 -11.53 6.19 11.17
CA ALA A 91 -11.40 6.22 12.62
C ALA A 91 -10.70 7.51 13.08
N GLU A 92 -9.55 7.82 12.48
CA GLU A 92 -8.78 9.05 12.72
C GLU A 92 -9.63 10.29 12.43
N GLY A 93 -10.29 10.35 11.27
CA GLY A 93 -11.15 11.48 10.92
C GLY A 93 -12.34 11.67 11.87
N ARG A 94 -12.89 10.59 12.43
CA ARG A 94 -13.93 10.66 13.47
C ARG A 94 -13.34 11.18 14.79
N ALA A 95 -12.21 10.64 15.24
CA ALA A 95 -11.54 11.09 16.46
C ALA A 95 -11.14 12.57 16.39
N GLU A 96 -10.61 13.03 15.25
CA GLU A 96 -10.29 14.45 15.05
C GLU A 96 -11.54 15.35 15.05
N GLY A 97 -12.64 14.87 14.44
CA GLY A 97 -13.92 15.58 14.45
C GLY A 97 -14.47 15.74 15.86
N GLU A 98 -14.47 14.66 16.63
CA GLU A 98 -14.93 14.63 18.02
C GLU A 98 -14.02 15.47 18.91
N ALA A 99 -12.70 15.43 18.71
CA ALA A 99 -11.74 16.27 19.43
C ALA A 99 -12.03 17.77 19.25
N ARG A 100 -12.47 18.19 18.06
CA ARG A 100 -12.87 19.60 17.85
C ARG A 100 -14.10 19.96 18.68
N LEU A 101 -15.07 19.06 18.81
CA LEU A 101 -16.25 19.27 19.66
C LEU A 101 -15.86 19.34 21.14
N VAL A 102 -15.03 18.41 21.61
CA VAL A 102 -14.48 18.43 22.97
C VAL A 102 -13.78 19.75 23.28
N GLY A 103 -12.96 20.26 22.36
CA GLY A 103 -12.28 21.55 22.53
C GLY A 103 -13.24 22.74 22.66
N VAL A 104 -14.37 22.71 21.92
CA VAL A 104 -15.44 23.70 22.08
C VAL A 104 -16.10 23.58 23.45
N ILE A 105 -16.47 22.37 23.87
CA ILE A 105 -17.09 22.10 25.18
C ILE A 105 -16.16 22.57 26.30
N ARG A 106 -14.88 22.19 26.29
CA ARG A 106 -13.85 22.62 27.25
C ARG A 106 -13.81 24.15 27.39
N LYS A 107 -13.86 24.86 26.26
CA LYS A 107 -13.86 26.34 26.22
C LYS A 107 -15.16 26.97 26.71
N LYS A 108 -16.31 26.32 26.57
CA LYS A 108 -17.60 26.82 27.08
C LYS A 108 -17.74 26.55 28.57
N VAL A 109 -17.28 25.40 29.05
CA VAL A 109 -17.25 25.04 30.48
C VAL A 109 -16.35 25.99 31.25
N SER A 110 -15.19 26.38 30.72
CA SER A 110 -14.32 27.39 31.37
C SER A 110 -14.96 28.77 31.48
N LYS A 111 -16.04 29.03 30.74
CA LYS A 111 -16.87 30.23 30.83
C LYS A 111 -18.14 30.03 31.67
N SER A 112 -18.22 28.92 32.41
CA SER A 112 -19.36 28.57 33.28
C SER A 112 -20.70 28.44 32.54
N VAL A 113 -20.68 28.04 31.26
CA VAL A 113 -21.89 27.75 30.49
C VAL A 113 -22.43 26.37 30.92
N SER A 114 -23.76 26.24 31.05
CA SER A 114 -24.39 24.99 31.46
C SER A 114 -24.32 23.91 30.38
N ALA A 115 -24.35 22.63 30.77
CA ALA A 115 -24.36 21.52 29.82
C ALA A 115 -25.58 21.56 28.87
N ALA A 116 -26.74 22.03 29.36
CA ALA A 116 -27.95 22.19 28.54
C ALA A 116 -27.77 23.25 27.45
N ASP A 117 -27.26 24.43 27.79
CA ASP A 117 -27.03 25.49 26.80
C ASP A 117 -25.95 25.09 25.78
N ILE A 118 -24.92 24.34 26.21
CA ILE A 118 -23.90 23.81 25.30
C ILE A 118 -24.52 22.80 24.34
N ALA A 119 -25.36 21.88 24.84
CA ALA A 119 -26.05 20.89 24.02
C ALA A 119 -26.94 21.55 22.97
N ASP A 120 -27.71 22.57 23.38
CA ASP A 120 -28.55 23.35 22.47
C ASP A 120 -27.73 24.09 21.40
N TRP A 121 -26.59 24.68 21.77
CA TRP A 121 -25.71 25.38 20.81
C TRP A 121 -24.99 24.47 19.83
N LEU A 122 -24.69 23.25 20.25
CA LEU A 122 -23.98 22.26 19.45
C LEU A 122 -24.93 21.29 18.73
N GLU A 123 -26.24 21.44 18.94
CA GLU A 123 -27.29 20.57 18.39
C GLU A 123 -27.02 19.08 18.67
N THR A 124 -26.61 18.78 19.92
CA THR A 124 -26.14 17.46 20.40
C THR A 124 -26.93 17.03 21.64
N GLY A 125 -26.77 15.77 22.07
CA GLY A 125 -27.43 15.27 23.27
C GLY A 125 -26.86 15.91 24.54
N ARG A 126 -27.74 16.27 25.49
CA ARG A 126 -27.29 16.72 26.82
C ARG A 126 -26.43 15.67 27.52
N GLU A 127 -26.78 14.39 27.37
CA GLU A 127 -26.02 13.27 27.93
C GLU A 127 -24.60 13.16 27.32
N GLU A 128 -24.43 13.46 26.03
CA GLU A 128 -23.12 13.50 25.34
C GLU A 128 -22.23 14.61 25.92
N VAL A 129 -22.80 15.80 26.13
CA VAL A 129 -22.09 16.93 26.74
C VAL A 129 -21.73 16.64 28.19
N GLU A 130 -22.64 16.06 28.98
CA GLU A 130 -22.38 15.70 30.38
C GLU A 130 -21.26 14.66 30.51
N ARG A 131 -21.27 13.61 29.67
CA ARG A 131 -20.17 12.62 29.58
C ARG A 131 -18.83 13.28 29.25
N THR A 132 -18.82 14.21 28.30
CA THR A 132 -17.61 14.94 27.93
C THR A 132 -17.08 15.79 29.09
N ILE A 133 -17.95 16.49 29.81
CA ILE A 133 -17.59 17.31 30.98
C ILE A 133 -17.03 16.43 32.10
N GLU A 134 -17.62 15.26 32.33
CA GLU A 134 -17.14 14.30 33.33
C GLU A 134 -15.70 13.85 33.01
N LEU A 135 -15.41 13.46 31.76
CA LEU A 135 -14.06 13.08 31.34
C LEU A 135 -13.05 14.22 31.44
N LEU A 136 -13.45 15.44 31.05
CA LEU A 136 -12.60 16.64 31.20
C LEU A 136 -12.28 16.94 32.67
N GLY A 137 -13.22 16.67 33.58
CA GLY A 137 -13.03 16.82 35.02
C GLY A 137 -12.16 15.72 35.64
N ALA A 138 -12.36 14.47 35.20
CA ALA A 138 -11.58 13.31 35.65
C ALA A 138 -10.13 13.34 35.13
N HIS A 139 -9.91 13.92 33.95
CA HIS A 139 -8.62 13.94 33.27
C HIS A 139 -8.26 15.35 32.75
N PRO A 140 -7.90 16.29 33.65
CA PRO A 140 -7.61 17.67 33.27
C PRO A 140 -6.38 17.83 32.35
N ASP A 141 -5.44 16.88 32.41
CA ASP A 141 -4.22 16.88 31.60
C ASP A 141 -4.41 16.25 30.21
N TRP A 142 -5.57 15.66 29.93
CA TRP A 142 -5.83 15.05 28.62
C TRP A 142 -6.02 16.10 27.53
N THR A 143 -5.44 15.80 26.37
CA THR A 143 -5.73 16.53 25.14
C THR A 143 -7.16 16.28 24.70
N ASP A 144 -7.70 17.19 23.88
CA ASP A 144 -9.04 17.00 23.31
C ASP A 144 -9.15 15.71 22.49
N LEU A 145 -8.05 15.30 21.84
CA LEU A 145 -7.97 14.05 21.09
C LEU A 145 -8.10 12.82 21.98
N GLN A 146 -7.39 12.80 23.12
CA GLN A 146 -7.47 11.66 24.05
C GLN A 146 -8.86 11.51 24.67
N VAL A 147 -9.53 12.62 24.99
CA VAL A 147 -10.92 12.59 25.48
C VAL A 147 -11.86 12.09 24.39
N ALA A 148 -11.70 12.55 23.15
CA ALA A 148 -12.47 12.10 22.00
C ALA A 148 -12.28 10.60 21.69
N GLU A 149 -11.04 10.10 21.73
CA GLU A 149 -10.74 8.69 21.56
C GLU A 149 -11.42 7.83 22.64
N GLU A 150 -11.41 8.28 23.91
CA GLU A 150 -12.08 7.57 25.00
C GLU A 150 -13.60 7.59 24.86
N LEU A 151 -14.20 8.71 24.43
CA LEU A 151 -15.64 8.79 24.14
C LEU A 151 -16.04 7.79 23.05
N LEU A 152 -15.30 7.75 21.93
CA LEU A 152 -15.56 6.82 20.83
C LEU A 152 -15.34 5.35 21.23
N ARG A 153 -14.38 5.08 22.13
CA ARG A 153 -14.15 3.73 22.69
C ARG A 153 -15.33 3.25 23.53
N GLN A 154 -16.01 4.15 24.24
CA GLN A 154 -17.18 3.83 25.05
C GLN A 154 -18.45 3.63 24.21
N GLU A 155 -18.52 4.21 23.01
CA GLU A 155 -19.67 4.09 22.09
C GLU A 155 -19.61 2.87 21.17
N THR A 156 -18.46 2.23 21.04
CA THR A 156 -18.30 0.99 20.28
C THR A 156 -18.39 -0.20 21.22
N PRO A 157 -19.56 -0.87 21.38
CA PRO A 157 -19.59 -2.16 22.04
C PRO A 157 -18.71 -3.12 21.23
N SER A 158 -17.85 -3.86 21.92
CA SER A 158 -16.90 -4.82 21.38
C SER A 158 -17.55 -5.80 20.38
N GLU A 159 -17.61 -5.44 19.09
CA GLU A 159 -17.84 -6.34 17.97
C GLU A 159 -16.50 -6.88 17.47
N GLU A 160 -15.82 -7.64 18.33
CA GLU A 160 -14.69 -8.50 17.93
C GLU A 160 -14.83 -9.85 18.64
N GLN A 161 -15.90 -10.59 18.33
CA GLN A 161 -15.99 -12.04 18.54
C GLN A 161 -16.80 -12.67 17.40
N GLU A 162 -16.14 -12.97 16.27
CA GLU A 162 -16.50 -14.07 15.38
C GLU A 162 -15.28 -14.51 14.55
#